data_AF-A0A1M5PPW9-F1
#
_entry.id   AF-A0A1M5PPW9-F1
#
_cell.length_a   1.000
_cell.length_b   1.000
_cell.length_c   1.000
_cell.angle_alpha   90.00
_cell.angle_beta   90.00
_cell.angle_gamma   90.00
#
_symmetry.space_group_name_H-M   'P 1'
#
loop_
_entity.id
_entity.type
_entity.pdbx_description
1 polymer ?
#
loop_
_entity_poly.entity_id
_entity_poly.type
_entity_poly.pdbx_seq_one_letter_code
_entity_poly.pdbx_strand_id
1 'polypeptide(L)'
;MKKILVCFAALAAMVLSACSGTKADDPEALDNALVAFTSCVQGSRWQEALEYVTPDEADAIATSDGYEFKEDYKVAARRLPLSTLRRAGLEVDSKGRLVGIKDAMDEANERNVMSAEQAKVGTNLKQMEDERIKRRLEQGQKIMQEEEEAANQEQEEIVYSNKLTEEEKRKYGSTRDLQAPEEFSDENTQAAEEQIYNGDYDNP
;
A
#
# COMPACT_ATOMS: atom_id res chain seq x y z
N MET A 1 -76.62 -19.40 -21.51
CA MET A 1 -75.77 -18.30 -21.00
C MET A 1 -74.39 -18.73 -20.45
N LYS A 2 -74.15 -20.00 -20.11
CA LYS A 2 -72.82 -20.45 -19.60
C LYS A 2 -71.70 -20.51 -20.67
N LYS A 3 -72.04 -20.76 -21.94
CA LYS A 3 -71.06 -20.91 -23.03
C LYS A 3 -70.43 -19.58 -23.50
N ILE A 4 -71.16 -18.48 -23.36
CA ILE A 4 -70.70 -17.14 -23.78
C ILE A 4 -69.69 -16.57 -22.76
N LEU A 5 -69.87 -16.89 -21.48
CA LEU A 5 -69.01 -16.43 -20.40
C LEU A 5 -67.63 -17.11 -20.42
N VAL A 6 -67.56 -18.36 -20.89
CA VAL A 6 -66.30 -19.09 -21.11
C VAL A 6 -65.52 -18.54 -22.30
N CYS A 7 -66.19 -18.14 -23.38
CA CYS A 7 -65.54 -17.50 -24.53
C CYS A 7 -64.97 -16.11 -24.19
N PHE A 8 -65.67 -15.32 -23.37
CA PHE A 8 -65.17 -14.03 -22.91
C PHE A 8 -63.99 -14.16 -21.94
N ALA A 9 -64.00 -15.17 -21.06
CA ALA A 9 -62.88 -15.46 -20.16
C ALA A 9 -61.63 -15.95 -20.91
N ALA A 10 -61.81 -16.77 -21.95
CA ALA A 10 -60.71 -17.22 -22.81
C ALA A 10 -60.12 -16.09 -23.66
N LEU A 11 -60.95 -15.15 -24.14
CA LEU A 11 -60.50 -13.97 -24.87
C LEU A 11 -59.73 -13.00 -23.95
N ALA A 12 -60.19 -12.80 -22.73
CA ALA A 12 -59.51 -11.95 -21.73
C ALA A 12 -58.15 -12.54 -21.28
N ALA A 13 -58.04 -13.87 -21.21
CA ALA A 13 -56.78 -14.54 -20.88
C ALA A 13 -55.69 -14.40 -21.96
N MET A 14 -56.07 -14.33 -23.24
CA MET A 14 -55.11 -14.07 -24.34
C MET A 14 -54.57 -12.64 -24.33
N VAL A 15 -55.36 -11.65 -23.89
CA VAL A 15 -54.92 -10.24 -23.86
C VAL A 15 -53.91 -9.97 -22.74
N LEU A 16 -53.98 -10.71 -21.62
CA LEU A 16 -53.04 -10.56 -20.50
C LEU A 16 -51.70 -11.28 -20.70
N SER A 17 -51.58 -12.14 -21.71
CA SER A 17 -50.34 -12.86 -22.03
C SER A 17 -49.44 -12.10 -23.02
N ALA A 18 -49.86 -10.92 -23.49
CA ALA A 18 -49.16 -10.13 -24.51
C ALA A 18 -48.27 -9.00 -23.93
N CYS A 19 -48.07 -8.95 -22.61
CA CYS A 19 -47.11 -8.05 -21.96
C CYS A 19 -45.78 -8.75 -21.62
N SER A 20 -45.43 -9.82 -22.32
CA SER A 20 -44.05 -10.30 -22.35
C SER A 20 -43.39 -9.63 -23.56
N GLY A 21 -42.78 -8.47 -23.34
CA GLY A 21 -41.96 -7.81 -24.35
C GLY A 21 -40.97 -8.81 -24.91
N THR A 22 -41.11 -9.11 -26.20
CA THR A 22 -40.18 -9.98 -26.92
C THR A 22 -38.81 -9.33 -26.83
N LYS A 23 -37.86 -9.99 -26.16
CA LYS A 23 -36.44 -9.68 -26.26
C LYS A 23 -36.08 -9.79 -27.75
N ALA A 24 -35.99 -8.64 -28.41
CA ALA A 24 -35.48 -8.56 -29.75
C ALA A 24 -33.95 -8.61 -29.61
N ASP A 25 -33.41 -9.82 -29.74
CA ASP A 25 -31.98 -10.09 -29.81
C ASP A 25 -31.46 -9.66 -31.21
N ASP A 26 -31.77 -8.40 -31.58
CA ASP A 26 -31.38 -7.79 -32.84
C ASP A 26 -30.04 -7.06 -32.62
N PRO A 27 -28.92 -7.64 -33.09
CA PRO A 27 -27.60 -7.07 -32.88
C PRO A 27 -27.44 -5.70 -33.56
N GLU A 28 -28.20 -5.43 -34.63
CA GLU A 28 -28.16 -4.12 -35.30
C GLU A 28 -28.89 -3.06 -34.48
N ALA A 29 -30.01 -3.41 -33.84
CA ALA A 29 -30.73 -2.50 -32.95
C ALA A 29 -29.87 -2.10 -31.74
N LEU A 30 -29.15 -3.07 -31.16
CA LEU A 30 -28.19 -2.81 -30.07
C LEU A 30 -27.07 -1.90 -30.52
N ASP A 31 -26.43 -2.18 -31.66
CA ASP A 31 -25.31 -1.37 -32.11
C ASP A 31 -25.74 0.07 -32.43
N ASN A 32 -26.89 0.24 -33.07
CA ASN A 32 -27.46 1.56 -33.37
C ASN A 32 -27.75 2.34 -32.09
N ALA A 33 -28.38 1.71 -31.09
CA ALA A 33 -28.67 2.34 -29.81
C ALA A 33 -27.38 2.75 -29.06
N LEU A 34 -26.36 1.88 -29.05
CA LEU A 34 -25.06 2.17 -28.44
C LEU A 34 -24.32 3.31 -29.13
N VAL A 35 -24.31 3.33 -30.47
CA VAL A 35 -23.67 4.41 -31.25
C VAL A 35 -24.39 5.74 -31.01
N ALA A 36 -25.72 5.74 -31.03
CA ALA A 36 -26.50 6.94 -30.78
C ALA A 36 -26.30 7.47 -29.36
N PHE A 37 -26.38 6.59 -28.36
CA PHE A 37 -26.11 6.91 -26.96
C PHE A 37 -24.71 7.50 -26.76
N THR A 38 -23.68 6.84 -27.28
CA THR A 38 -22.29 7.33 -27.16
C THR A 38 -22.06 8.65 -27.88
N SER A 39 -22.69 8.87 -29.04
CA SER A 39 -22.67 10.16 -29.74
C SER A 39 -23.32 11.28 -28.92
N CYS A 40 -24.47 11.03 -28.30
CA CYS A 40 -25.12 11.99 -27.41
C CYS A 40 -24.25 12.34 -26.19
N VAL A 41 -23.64 11.34 -25.55
CA VAL A 41 -22.73 11.53 -24.41
C VAL A 41 -21.51 12.35 -24.80
N GLN A 42 -20.89 12.06 -25.95
CA GLN A 42 -19.75 12.83 -26.46
C GLN A 42 -20.13 14.28 -26.80
N GLY A 43 -21.33 14.49 -27.34
CA GLY A 43 -21.91 15.81 -27.61
C GLY A 43 -22.42 16.53 -26.36
N SER A 44 -22.33 15.93 -25.16
CA SER A 44 -22.94 16.45 -23.92
C SER A 44 -24.44 16.75 -24.05
N ARG A 45 -25.15 16.00 -24.91
CA ARG A 45 -26.60 16.06 -25.10
C ARG A 45 -27.27 15.09 -24.13
N TRP A 46 -27.25 15.42 -22.84
CA TRP A 46 -27.64 14.51 -21.76
C TRP A 46 -29.11 14.10 -21.80
N GLN A 47 -29.99 15.05 -22.05
CA GLN A 47 -31.43 14.77 -22.18
C GLN A 47 -31.70 13.76 -23.29
N GLU A 48 -31.02 13.86 -24.42
CA GLU A 48 -31.17 12.91 -25.53
C GLU A 48 -30.50 11.57 -25.25
N ALA A 49 -29.40 11.56 -24.49
CA ALA A 49 -28.78 10.32 -24.03
C ALA A 49 -29.74 9.54 -23.11
N LEU A 50 -30.51 10.23 -22.26
CA LEU A 50 -31.54 9.63 -21.40
C LEU A 50 -32.66 8.94 -22.21
N GLU A 51 -32.99 9.42 -23.41
CA GLU A 51 -34.03 8.79 -24.26
C GLU A 51 -33.65 7.38 -24.72
N TYR A 52 -32.35 7.10 -24.80
CA TYR A 52 -31.81 5.78 -25.15
C TYR A 52 -31.68 4.85 -23.94
N VAL A 53 -32.00 5.30 -22.73
CA VAL A 53 -31.95 4.49 -21.50
C VAL A 53 -33.37 4.08 -21.11
N THR A 54 -33.53 2.91 -20.50
CA THR A 54 -34.84 2.52 -19.97
C THR A 54 -35.34 3.53 -18.91
N PRO A 55 -36.67 3.77 -18.78
CA PRO A 55 -37.20 4.70 -17.78
C PRO A 55 -36.72 4.41 -16.36
N ASP A 56 -36.72 3.14 -15.98
CA ASP A 56 -36.34 2.71 -14.63
C ASP A 56 -34.87 3.03 -14.32
N GLU A 57 -33.97 2.86 -15.29
CA GLU A 57 -32.56 3.23 -15.15
C GLU A 57 -32.35 4.74 -15.27
N ALA A 58 -33.08 5.40 -16.17
CA ALA A 58 -33.04 6.85 -16.39
C ALA A 58 -33.39 7.59 -15.09
N ASP A 59 -34.44 7.18 -14.39
CA ASP A 59 -34.85 7.76 -13.10
C ASP A 59 -33.76 7.60 -12.02
N ALA A 60 -32.98 6.53 -12.09
CA ALA A 60 -31.90 6.27 -11.14
C ALA A 60 -30.64 7.10 -11.42
N ILE A 61 -30.32 7.35 -12.69
CA ILE A 61 -29.08 8.05 -13.10
C ILE A 61 -29.29 9.54 -13.39
N ALA A 62 -30.53 10.00 -13.59
CA ALA A 62 -30.86 11.39 -13.87
C ALA A 62 -30.90 12.26 -12.61
N THR A 63 -30.72 13.56 -12.80
CA THR A 63 -30.99 14.60 -11.80
C THR A 63 -32.50 14.68 -11.53
N SER A 64 -32.89 15.29 -10.39
CA SER A 64 -34.31 15.35 -9.96
C SER A 64 -35.24 16.11 -10.93
N ASP A 65 -34.66 16.93 -11.80
CA ASP A 65 -35.35 17.66 -12.87
C ASP A 65 -35.46 16.83 -14.17
N GLY A 66 -34.77 15.69 -14.29
CA GLY A 66 -34.88 14.74 -15.39
C GLY A 66 -34.22 15.16 -16.70
N TYR A 67 -33.47 16.26 -16.71
CA TYR A 67 -32.84 16.80 -17.93
C TYR A 67 -31.40 16.36 -18.13
N GLU A 68 -30.71 15.97 -17.05
CA GLU A 68 -29.30 15.62 -17.09
C GLU A 68 -29.00 14.35 -16.29
N PHE A 69 -27.85 13.74 -16.54
CA PHE A 69 -27.30 12.74 -15.61
C PHE A 69 -26.80 13.42 -14.33
N LYS A 70 -26.82 12.72 -13.21
CA LYS A 70 -26.05 13.12 -12.03
C LYS A 70 -24.56 13.18 -12.38
N GLU A 71 -23.80 14.02 -11.68
CA GLU A 71 -22.40 14.31 -12.04
C GLU A 71 -21.49 13.07 -12.04
N ASP A 72 -21.67 12.16 -11.10
CA ASP A 72 -21.01 10.86 -11.05
C ASP A 72 -21.28 10.03 -12.30
N TYR A 73 -22.53 9.99 -12.77
CA TYR A 73 -22.92 9.29 -13.99
C TYR A 73 -22.49 10.01 -15.27
N LYS A 74 -22.41 11.36 -15.30
CA LYS A 74 -21.81 12.11 -16.43
C LYS A 74 -20.34 11.70 -16.62
N VAL A 75 -19.61 11.61 -15.51
CA VAL A 75 -18.20 11.22 -15.52
C VAL A 75 -18.05 9.76 -15.93
N ALA A 76 -18.89 8.86 -15.41
CA ALA A 76 -18.92 7.45 -15.81
C ALA A 76 -19.20 7.28 -17.31
N ALA A 77 -20.25 7.93 -17.82
CA ALA A 77 -20.66 7.88 -19.21
C ALA A 77 -19.53 8.32 -20.16
N ARG A 78 -18.82 9.40 -19.83
CA ARG A 78 -17.68 9.89 -20.64
C ARG A 78 -16.49 8.93 -20.67
N ARG A 79 -16.35 8.08 -19.64
CA ARG A 79 -15.26 7.10 -19.52
C ARG A 79 -15.57 5.77 -20.19
N LEU A 80 -16.82 5.55 -20.60
CA LEU A 80 -17.27 4.31 -21.25
C LEU A 80 -17.18 4.44 -22.77
N PRO A 81 -16.11 3.94 -23.42
CA PRO A 81 -16.06 3.89 -24.86
C PRO A 81 -17.05 2.84 -25.39
N LEU A 82 -17.46 3.01 -26.65
CA LEU A 82 -18.36 2.06 -27.34
C LEU A 82 -17.86 0.60 -27.27
N SER A 83 -16.55 0.39 -27.34
CA SER A 83 -15.95 -0.95 -27.24
C SER A 83 -16.17 -1.62 -25.88
N THR A 84 -16.21 -0.84 -24.79
CA THR A 84 -16.51 -1.36 -23.46
C THR A 84 -17.99 -1.67 -23.33
N LEU A 85 -18.87 -0.80 -23.83
CA LEU A 85 -20.32 -1.01 -23.80
C LEU A 85 -20.73 -2.25 -24.60
N ARG A 86 -20.14 -2.49 -25.77
CA ARG A 86 -20.37 -3.72 -26.56
C ARG A 86 -19.99 -5.01 -25.82
N ARG A 87 -19.08 -4.94 -24.85
CA ARG A 87 -18.65 -6.09 -24.03
C ARG A 87 -19.44 -6.22 -22.73
N ALA A 88 -20.23 -5.21 -22.37
CA ALA A 88 -20.96 -5.15 -21.10
C ALA A 88 -22.24 -6.02 -21.09
N GLY A 89 -22.54 -6.75 -22.18
CA GLY A 89 -23.71 -7.64 -22.24
C GLY A 89 -25.04 -6.90 -22.20
N LEU A 90 -25.07 -5.68 -22.74
CA LEU A 90 -26.26 -4.84 -22.80
C LEU A 90 -27.29 -5.42 -23.75
N GLU A 91 -28.56 -5.24 -23.41
CA GLU A 91 -29.69 -5.61 -24.24
C GLU A 91 -30.48 -4.36 -24.68
N VAL A 92 -31.42 -4.54 -25.60
CA VAL A 92 -32.34 -3.50 -26.03
C VAL A 92 -33.77 -3.90 -25.70
N ASP A 93 -34.56 -2.98 -25.18
CA ASP A 93 -35.98 -3.17 -24.97
C ASP A 93 -36.77 -3.15 -26.29
N SER A 94 -38.07 -3.47 -26.25
CA SER A 94 -38.93 -3.45 -27.45
C SER A 94 -39.07 -2.08 -28.11
N LYS A 95 -38.57 -1.01 -27.49
CA LYS A 95 -38.62 0.39 -27.97
C LYS A 95 -37.27 0.89 -28.48
N GLY A 96 -36.23 0.07 -28.49
CA GLY A 96 -34.90 0.50 -28.94
C GLY A 96 -34.04 1.13 -27.84
N ARG A 97 -34.40 0.99 -26.57
CA ARG A 97 -33.68 1.57 -25.42
C ARG A 97 -32.75 0.54 -24.79
N LEU A 98 -31.58 1.00 -24.39
CA LEU A 98 -30.55 0.23 -23.74
C LEU A 98 -30.97 -0.17 -22.33
N VAL A 99 -30.81 -1.46 -22.03
CA VAL A 99 -31.04 -2.09 -20.73
C VAL A 99 -29.69 -2.49 -20.14
N GLY A 100 -29.42 -2.09 -18.89
CA GLY A 100 -28.18 -2.42 -18.17
C GLY A 100 -27.09 -1.33 -18.24
N ILE A 101 -27.42 -0.16 -18.78
CA ILE A 101 -26.48 0.96 -18.89
C ILE A 101 -26.07 1.47 -17.50
N LYS A 102 -27.00 1.46 -16.56
CA LYS A 102 -26.70 1.88 -15.18
C LYS A 102 -25.62 0.96 -14.58
N ASP A 103 -25.78 -0.34 -14.72
CA ASP A 103 -24.83 -1.31 -14.17
C ASP A 103 -23.44 -1.16 -14.81
N ALA A 104 -23.38 -0.91 -16.12
CA ALA A 104 -22.12 -0.62 -16.81
C ALA A 104 -21.45 0.67 -16.30
N MET A 105 -22.24 1.70 -15.97
CA MET A 105 -21.74 2.94 -15.36
C MET A 105 -21.29 2.76 -13.92
N ASP A 106 -22.02 1.99 -13.12
CA ASP A 106 -21.65 1.66 -11.74
C ASP A 106 -20.33 0.90 -11.70
N GLU A 107 -20.16 -0.12 -12.55
CA GLU A 107 -18.91 -0.87 -12.68
C GLU A 107 -17.74 0.04 -13.13
N ALA A 108 -18.00 1.03 -13.99
CA ALA A 108 -16.99 1.99 -14.40
C ALA A 108 -16.57 2.93 -13.24
N ASN A 109 -17.52 3.34 -12.41
CA ASN A 109 -17.27 4.15 -11.23
C ASN A 109 -16.46 3.38 -10.18
N GLU A 110 -16.84 2.14 -9.87
CA GLU A 110 -16.12 1.28 -8.93
C GLU A 110 -14.67 1.02 -9.37
N ARG A 111 -14.47 0.65 -10.65
CA ARG A 111 -13.13 0.44 -11.21
C ARG A 111 -12.25 1.68 -11.09
N ASN A 112 -12.82 2.87 -11.24
CA ASN A 112 -12.07 4.12 -11.11
C ASN A 112 -11.69 4.40 -9.65
N VAL A 113 -12.59 4.16 -8.70
CA VAL A 113 -12.30 4.29 -7.27
C VAL A 113 -11.16 3.33 -6.86
N MET A 114 -11.23 2.07 -7.29
CA MET A 114 -10.16 1.09 -7.05
C MET A 114 -8.84 1.53 -7.68
N SER A 115 -8.86 2.04 -8.91
CA SER A 115 -7.65 2.54 -9.59
C SER A 115 -7.06 3.76 -8.89
N ALA A 116 -7.89 4.69 -8.39
CA ALA A 116 -7.44 5.85 -7.63
C ALA A 116 -6.83 5.45 -6.28
N GLU A 117 -7.35 4.40 -5.65
CA GLU A 117 -6.81 3.84 -4.41
C GLU A 117 -5.48 3.10 -4.66
N GLN A 118 -5.40 2.31 -5.74
CA GLN A 118 -4.17 1.67 -6.18
C GLN A 118 -3.10 2.68 -6.64
N ALA A 119 -3.48 3.83 -7.20
CA ALA A 119 -2.53 4.90 -7.52
C ALA A 119 -1.86 5.51 -6.27
N LYS A 120 -2.49 5.39 -5.09
CA LYS A 120 -1.87 5.77 -3.80
C LYS A 120 -0.90 4.70 -3.29
N VAL A 121 -0.93 3.48 -3.83
CA VAL A 121 0.05 2.43 -3.55
C VAL A 121 1.34 2.74 -4.31
N GLY A 122 2.12 3.67 -3.75
CA GLY A 122 3.41 4.10 -4.33
C GLY A 122 3.88 5.45 -3.78
N THR A 123 2.97 6.31 -3.32
CA THR A 123 3.33 7.60 -2.74
C THR A 123 4.02 7.49 -1.38
N ASN A 124 3.88 6.35 -0.69
CA ASN A 124 4.52 6.06 0.60
C ASN A 124 5.80 5.21 0.48
N LEU A 125 6.32 4.97 -0.74
CA LEU A 125 7.56 4.20 -0.94
C LEU A 125 8.75 4.82 -0.18
N LYS A 126 8.93 6.14 -0.28
CA LYS A 126 9.99 6.85 0.45
C LYS A 126 9.80 6.78 1.96
N GLN A 127 8.58 6.98 2.45
CA GLN A 127 8.29 6.91 3.89
C GLN A 127 8.55 5.50 4.45
N MET A 128 8.18 4.45 3.72
CA MET A 128 8.46 3.07 4.10
C MET A 128 9.96 2.74 4.04
N GLU A 129 10.70 3.31 3.08
CA GLU A 129 12.15 3.17 3.00
C GLU A 129 12.84 3.88 4.18
N ASP A 130 12.45 5.10 4.49
CA ASP A 130 12.95 5.87 5.62
C ASP A 130 12.67 5.17 6.97
N GLU A 131 11.45 4.62 7.15
CA GLU A 131 11.11 3.82 8.33
C GLU A 131 11.92 2.52 8.42
N ARG A 132 12.29 1.92 7.29
CA ARG A 132 13.12 0.71 7.25
C ARG A 132 14.56 1.03 7.62
N ILE A 133 15.10 2.14 7.11
CA ILE A 133 16.44 2.64 7.45
C ILE A 133 16.50 2.99 8.94
N LYS A 134 15.49 3.71 9.45
CA LYS A 134 15.40 4.07 10.88
C LYS A 134 15.41 2.84 11.79
N ARG A 135 14.59 1.83 11.49
CA ARG A 135 14.58 0.56 12.24
C ARG A 135 15.92 -0.16 12.23
N ARG A 136 16.62 -0.16 11.09
CA ARG A 136 17.96 -0.77 10.99
C ARG A 136 19.00 0.00 11.80
N LEU A 137 18.93 1.33 11.80
CA LEU A 137 19.82 2.17 12.61
C LEU A 137 19.58 2.00 14.11
N GLU A 138 18.31 1.95 14.55
CA GLU A 138 17.96 1.69 15.95
C GLU A 138 18.42 0.31 16.41
N GLN A 139 18.26 -0.72 15.58
CA GLN A 139 18.79 -2.05 15.87
C GLN A 139 20.32 -2.06 15.96
N GLY A 140 21.01 -1.38 15.03
CA GLY A 140 22.47 -1.25 15.08
C GLY A 140 22.96 -0.53 16.33
N GLN A 141 22.27 0.53 16.76
CA GLN A 141 22.57 1.23 18.01
C GLN A 141 22.34 0.37 19.25
N LYS A 142 21.24 -0.40 19.27
CA LYS A 142 20.95 -1.31 20.38
C LYS A 142 22.01 -2.41 20.51
N ILE A 143 22.47 -2.95 19.39
CA ILE A 143 23.54 -3.96 19.37
C ILE A 143 24.86 -3.35 19.89
N MET A 144 25.24 -2.15 19.46
CA MET A 144 26.46 -1.51 19.98
C MET A 144 26.38 -1.22 21.48
N GLN A 145 25.22 -0.81 21.99
CA GLN A 145 25.05 -0.60 23.43
C GLN A 145 25.15 -1.90 24.22
N GLU A 146 24.54 -2.98 23.74
CA GLU A 146 24.65 -4.31 24.35
C GLU A 146 26.10 -4.83 24.31
N GLU A 147 26.83 -4.57 23.22
CA GLU A 147 28.26 -4.89 23.10
C GLU A 147 29.15 -4.04 24.02
N GLU A 148 28.87 -2.74 24.16
CA GLU A 148 29.57 -1.87 25.12
C GLU A 148 29.29 -2.26 26.58
N GLU A 149 28.05 -2.62 26.91
CA GLU A 149 27.67 -3.11 28.24
C GLU A 149 28.34 -4.45 28.56
N ALA A 150 28.38 -5.38 27.59
CA ALA A 150 29.08 -6.64 27.74
C ALA A 150 30.60 -6.44 27.90
N ALA A 151 31.21 -5.56 27.09
CA ALA A 151 32.63 -5.24 27.19
C ALA A 151 32.97 -4.58 28.54
N ASN A 152 32.10 -3.73 29.07
CA ASN A 152 32.28 -3.14 30.41
C ASN A 152 32.14 -4.19 31.51
N GLN A 153 31.19 -5.13 31.42
CA GLN A 153 31.05 -6.23 32.38
C GLN A 153 32.26 -7.16 32.38
N GLU A 154 32.79 -7.51 31.20
CA GLU A 154 34.01 -8.31 31.07
C GLU A 154 35.22 -7.58 31.67
N GLN A 155 35.37 -6.27 31.42
CA GLN A 155 36.42 -5.47 32.05
C GLN A 155 36.29 -5.41 33.57
N GLU A 156 35.08 -5.22 34.10
CA GLU A 156 34.83 -5.24 35.55
C GLU A 156 35.19 -6.61 36.14
N GLU A 157 34.80 -7.72 35.51
CA GLU A 157 35.12 -9.07 35.95
C GLU A 157 36.64 -9.34 35.98
N ILE A 158 37.38 -8.87 34.97
CA ILE A 158 38.84 -8.96 34.91
C ILE A 158 39.49 -8.13 36.04
N VAL A 159 38.96 -6.94 36.34
CA VAL A 159 39.48 -6.10 37.43
C VAL A 159 39.15 -6.69 38.80
N TYR A 160 37.99 -7.31 39.00
CA TYR A 160 37.61 -7.97 40.26
C TYR A 160 38.38 -9.27 40.50
N SER A 161 38.56 -10.10 39.48
CA SER A 161 39.32 -11.36 39.58
C SER A 161 40.82 -11.13 39.83
N ASN A 162 41.39 -10.02 39.33
CA ASN A 162 42.79 -9.65 39.59
C ASN A 162 43.02 -8.90 40.92
N LYS A 163 41.95 -8.51 41.65
CA LYS A 163 42.10 -7.93 42.98
C LYS A 163 42.32 -9.06 43.99
N LEU A 164 43.52 -9.12 44.56
CA LEU A 164 43.83 -9.96 45.72
C LEU A 164 42.79 -9.79 46.82
N THR A 165 42.29 -10.90 47.35
CA THR A 165 41.35 -10.93 48.48
C THR A 165 41.99 -10.30 49.74
N GLU A 166 41.20 -9.82 50.70
CA GLU A 166 41.76 -9.19 51.92
C GLU A 166 42.66 -10.14 52.73
N GLU A 167 42.38 -11.45 52.73
CA GLU A 167 43.25 -12.47 53.32
C GLU A 167 44.59 -12.64 52.58
N GLU A 168 44.59 -12.59 51.24
CA GLU A 168 45.82 -12.66 50.45
C GLU A 168 46.62 -11.36 50.51
N LYS A 169 45.96 -10.19 50.59
CA LYS A 169 46.62 -8.92 50.91
C LYS A 169 47.27 -8.95 52.29
N ARG A 170 46.71 -9.67 53.26
CA ARG A 170 47.33 -9.86 54.57
C ARG A 170 48.53 -10.83 54.53
N LYS A 171 48.47 -11.85 53.66
CA LYS A 171 49.53 -12.86 53.48
C LYS A 171 50.71 -12.38 52.63
N TYR A 172 50.45 -11.61 51.58
CA TYR A 172 51.44 -11.15 50.61
C TYR A 172 51.66 -9.63 50.58
N GLY A 173 50.76 -8.83 51.15
CA GLY A 173 50.90 -7.37 51.26
C GLY A 173 51.75 -6.92 52.46
N SER A 174 52.47 -7.82 53.11
CA SER A 174 53.47 -7.47 54.11
C SER A 174 54.81 -7.14 53.45
N THR A 175 54.87 -6.06 52.67
CA THR A 175 56.11 -5.29 52.54
C THR A 175 56.24 -4.43 53.80
N ARG A 176 56.50 -5.07 54.94
CA ARG A 176 56.96 -4.38 56.13
C ARG A 176 58.44 -4.09 55.90
N ASP A 177 58.72 -2.84 55.53
CA ASP A 177 60.04 -2.23 55.43
C ASP A 177 61.07 -3.06 54.64
N LEU A 178 60.97 -3.04 53.31
CA LEU A 178 62.14 -3.28 52.47
C LEU A 178 63.10 -2.13 52.70
N GLN A 179 64.04 -2.33 53.63
CA GLN A 179 65.19 -1.47 53.82
C GLN A 179 65.92 -1.41 52.47
N ALA A 180 66.21 -0.19 51.99
CA ALA A 180 66.94 0.00 50.75
C ALA A 180 68.25 -0.83 50.80
N PRO A 181 68.62 -1.56 49.73
CA PRO A 181 69.89 -2.28 49.70
C PRO A 181 71.02 -1.30 49.98
N GLU A 182 71.97 -1.65 50.86
CA GLU A 182 73.17 -0.84 51.05
C GLU A 182 73.89 -0.69 49.71
N GLU A 183 74.25 0.55 49.35
CA GLU A 183 75.07 0.84 48.16
C GLU A 183 76.42 0.15 48.30
N PHE A 184 76.60 -0.98 47.61
CA PHE A 184 77.91 -1.55 47.39
C PHE A 184 78.55 -0.83 46.20
N SER A 185 79.33 0.21 46.49
CA SER A 185 80.22 0.83 45.51
C SER A 185 81.50 -0.02 45.37
N ASP A 186 81.51 -0.94 44.41
CA ASP A 186 82.76 -1.54 43.92
C ASP A 186 83.25 -0.69 42.72
N GLU A 187 84.57 -0.55 42.56
CA GLU A 187 85.23 0.27 41.52
C GLU A 187 84.84 -0.18 40.09
N ASN A 188 84.31 -1.39 39.94
CA ASN A 188 83.86 -1.93 38.66
C ASN A 188 82.49 -1.40 38.19
N THR A 189 81.68 -0.80 39.07
CA THR A 189 80.34 -0.31 38.71
C THR A 189 80.40 1.03 37.96
N GLN A 190 81.37 1.88 38.28
CA GLN A 190 81.56 3.18 37.58
C GLN A 190 82.06 3.01 36.15
N ALA A 191 82.90 1.99 35.88
CA ALA A 191 83.40 1.72 34.54
C ALA A 191 82.31 1.23 33.56
N ALA A 192 81.23 0.61 34.07
CA ALA A 192 80.10 0.16 33.26
C ALA A 192 79.14 1.32 32.89
N GLU A 193 78.99 2.32 33.76
CA GLU A 193 78.10 3.47 33.51
C GLU A 193 78.69 4.46 32.49
N GLU A 194 80.02 4.64 32.45
CA GLU A 194 80.67 5.50 31.45
C GLU A 194 80.63 4.94 30.02
N GLN A 195 80.47 3.63 29.84
CA GLN A 195 80.35 3.03 28.49
C GLN A 195 78.96 3.19 27.88
N ILE A 196 77.91 3.35 28.70
CA ILE A 196 76.53 3.47 28.19
C ILE A 196 76.26 4.91 27.73
N TYR A 197 76.91 5.91 28.33
CA TYR A 197 76.61 7.33 28.05
C TYR A 197 77.41 7.95 26.89
N ASN A 198 78.48 7.29 26.41
CA ASN A 198 79.30 7.79 25.29
C ASN A 198 79.11 7.00 23.96
N GLY A 199 78.05 6.20 23.86
CA GLY A 199 77.72 5.42 22.67
C GLY A 199 76.96 6.25 21.61
N ASP A 200 77.73 6.91 20.77
CA ASP A 200 77.39 7.49 19.46
C ASP A 200 76.30 6.69 18.70
N TYR A 201 75.15 7.31 18.45
CA TYR A 201 74.22 6.90 17.39
C TYR A 201 73.92 8.12 16.51
N ASP A 202 74.94 8.49 15.74
CA ASP A 202 74.75 9.13 14.45
C ASP A 202 73.89 8.27 13.52
N ASN A 203 73.10 8.99 12.71
CA ASN A 203 71.99 8.57 11.86
C ASN A 203 72.39 7.54 10.76
N PRO A 204 71.39 6.85 10.17
CA PRO A 204 71.08 7.16 8.78
C PRO A 204 69.73 7.86 8.58
#